data_AF-A0A928D7I1-F1
#
_entry.id   AF-A0A928D7I1-F1
#
_cell.length_a   1.000
_cell.length_b   1.000
_cell.length_c   1.000
_cell.angle_alpha   90.00
_cell.angle_beta   90.00
_cell.angle_gamma   90.00
#
_symmetry.space_group_name_H-M   'P 1'
#
loop_
_entity.id
_entity.type
_entity.pdbx_description
1 polymer ?
#
loop_
_entity_poly.entity_id
_entity_poly.type
_entity_poly.pdbx_seq_one_letter_code
_entity_poly.pdbx_strand_id
1 'polypeptide(L)'
;MRVIAVKSVISRAALIPAAIAVLSAVSSEAAVDDTINVSSPDRIVYVPVQPKGKKNMDPRKLGDSYNDHFQVLYDHGRRQYYAFWTQASWEGAGDHHICFAKSKDGKSWSKPDILAGSRCRSIRGFDASWQQPMLSKSGRLYCLWNQVIRPGKSKGEALCGFYSDDGGDTWSEPRFVPVAGTVHDKSCVRFRLPWINWQRPLRLLEDGKFAVAASMYGKGRVVCLWRFENIDDNPEIADVKITVNSRSNDLCVARMAEKDVFHPGDGRDALEEGSMVKLPDGRLFMLMRTSTGHPAWSVSSDVGRTWSDPKHLRDSTGRAYLQPRSPCPIYDYNGCESGSGVYFAMIHDTFDFEKKNTAYQNRGPVYIIWGEYDPNGEQPIKFTEKRMLNPRTISWNSYYTSYTVVNGERILWYPDGKHYLLGKIITRP
;
A
#
# COMPACT_ATOMS: atom_id res chain seq x y z
N MET A 1 -38.34 -59.08 -30.59
CA MET A 1 -36.96 -58.55 -30.78
C MET A 1 -36.25 -58.68 -29.43
N ARG A 2 -35.03 -59.23 -29.44
CA ARG A 2 -34.40 -59.99 -28.35
C ARG A 2 -34.07 -59.17 -27.09
N VAL A 3 -34.45 -59.71 -25.93
CA VAL A 3 -33.82 -59.46 -24.62
C VAL A 3 -32.54 -60.31 -24.56
N ILE A 4 -31.41 -59.69 -24.22
CA ILE A 4 -30.17 -60.42 -23.89
C ILE A 4 -29.80 -60.05 -22.46
N ALA A 5 -29.93 -61.04 -21.58
CA ALA A 5 -29.36 -61.05 -20.24
C ALA A 5 -27.92 -61.60 -20.33
N VAL A 6 -27.00 -61.01 -19.56
CA VAL A 6 -25.70 -61.63 -19.26
C VAL A 6 -25.57 -61.68 -17.75
N LYS A 7 -25.43 -62.92 -17.25
CA LYS A 7 -25.09 -63.28 -15.87
C LYS A 7 -23.57 -63.41 -15.71
N SER A 8 -23.15 -63.40 -14.43
CA SER A 8 -21.94 -64.03 -13.87
C SER A 8 -20.71 -63.10 -13.77
N VAL A 9 -19.84 -63.11 -12.75
CA VAL A 9 -19.56 -64.01 -11.61
C VAL A 9 -19.05 -63.15 -10.44
N ILE A 10 -19.37 -63.58 -9.21
CA ILE A 10 -18.79 -63.08 -7.94
C ILE A 10 -17.42 -63.73 -7.73
N SER A 11 -16.39 -62.95 -7.41
CA SER A 11 -15.26 -63.43 -6.60
C SER A 11 -14.95 -62.44 -5.47
N ARG A 12 -14.75 -62.99 -4.27
CA ARG A 12 -14.45 -62.28 -3.03
C ARG A 12 -12.94 -62.01 -2.96
N ALA A 13 -12.54 -60.80 -2.59
CA ALA A 13 -11.26 -60.54 -1.93
C ALA A 13 -11.40 -59.39 -0.91
N ALA A 14 -10.84 -59.66 0.26
CA ALA A 14 -10.77 -58.97 1.56
C ALA A 14 -11.00 -57.45 1.66
N LEU A 15 -11.72 -57.06 2.72
CA LEU A 15 -11.80 -55.71 3.29
C LEU A 15 -10.48 -55.28 3.96
N ILE A 16 -10.02 -54.05 3.67
CA ILE A 16 -9.20 -53.20 4.54
C ILE A 16 -9.79 -51.78 4.42
N PRO A 17 -10.05 -51.04 5.52
CA PRO A 17 -10.81 -49.78 5.46
C PRO A 17 -9.98 -48.63 4.87
N ALA A 18 -10.45 -48.08 3.75
CA ALA A 18 -9.91 -46.86 3.15
C ALA A 18 -10.47 -45.63 3.88
N ALA A 19 -9.57 -44.80 4.40
CA ALA A 19 -9.89 -43.46 4.88
C ALA A 19 -10.51 -42.62 3.75
N ILE A 20 -11.64 -41.97 4.05
CA ILE A 20 -12.35 -41.08 3.13
C ILE A 20 -11.53 -39.78 3.01
N ALA A 21 -10.78 -39.66 1.91
CA ALA A 21 -10.26 -38.38 1.45
C ALA A 21 -11.31 -37.74 0.52
N VAL A 22 -11.93 -36.65 0.98
CA VAL A 22 -12.81 -35.82 0.16
C VAL A 22 -11.94 -34.99 -0.78
N LEU A 23 -11.81 -35.44 -2.03
CA LEU A 23 -11.31 -34.65 -3.14
C LEU A 23 -12.40 -33.68 -3.59
N SER A 24 -12.25 -32.39 -3.26
CA SER A 24 -12.90 -31.32 -4.02
C SER A 24 -11.88 -30.75 -5.01
N ALA A 25 -12.27 -30.75 -6.28
CA ALA A 25 -11.46 -30.48 -7.46
C ALA A 25 -10.54 -29.26 -7.37
N VAL A 26 -9.23 -29.53 -7.38
CA VAL A 26 -8.19 -28.56 -7.77
C VAL A 26 -8.00 -28.71 -9.27
N SER A 27 -8.44 -27.73 -10.05
CA SER A 27 -8.14 -27.66 -11.48
C SER A 27 -6.71 -27.15 -11.68
N SER A 28 -5.86 -27.99 -12.27
CA SER A 28 -4.52 -27.74 -12.82
C SER A 28 -3.56 -26.93 -11.95
N GLU A 29 -2.65 -27.64 -11.28
CA GLU A 29 -1.44 -27.09 -10.66
C GLU A 29 -0.63 -26.28 -11.67
N ALA A 30 -0.78 -24.95 -11.64
CA ALA A 30 0.34 -24.08 -12.01
C ALA A 30 1.42 -24.35 -10.96
N ALA A 31 2.60 -24.80 -11.38
CA ALA A 31 3.75 -24.96 -10.51
C ALA A 31 3.92 -23.69 -9.68
N VAL A 32 3.68 -23.77 -8.37
CA VAL A 32 3.99 -22.68 -7.46
C VAL A 32 5.50 -22.55 -7.48
N ASP A 33 5.98 -21.53 -8.18
CA ASP A 33 7.38 -21.15 -8.21
C ASP A 33 7.89 -21.00 -6.77
N ASP A 34 8.92 -21.78 -6.39
CA ASP A 34 9.55 -21.77 -5.05
C ASP A 34 9.97 -20.36 -4.60
N THR A 35 10.02 -19.40 -5.53
CA THR A 35 10.29 -18.00 -5.22
C THR A 35 9.28 -17.36 -4.28
N ILE A 36 8.05 -17.87 -4.08
CA ILE A 36 7.10 -17.31 -3.09
C ILE A 36 7.62 -17.39 -1.65
N ASN A 37 8.46 -18.39 -1.34
CA ASN A 37 8.95 -18.67 0.01
C ASN A 37 10.21 -17.87 0.39
N VAL A 38 10.78 -17.09 -0.52
CA VAL A 38 12.04 -16.33 -0.29
C VAL A 38 11.95 -15.41 0.93
N SER A 39 10.79 -14.81 1.16
CA SER A 39 10.53 -13.91 2.29
C SER A 39 10.12 -14.62 3.58
N SER A 40 9.94 -15.95 3.52
CA SER A 40 9.36 -16.80 4.56
C SER A 40 8.06 -16.20 5.12
N PRO A 41 7.00 -16.10 4.29
CA PRO A 41 5.74 -15.49 4.70
C PRO A 41 4.96 -16.38 5.68
N ASP A 42 4.26 -15.77 6.62
CA ASP A 42 3.32 -16.46 7.53
C ASP A 42 1.91 -16.56 6.95
N ARG A 43 1.59 -15.69 5.98
CA ARG A 43 0.28 -15.61 5.32
C ARG A 43 0.47 -15.46 3.82
N ILE A 44 -0.40 -16.09 3.04
CA ILE A 44 -0.50 -15.92 1.59
C ILE A 44 -1.89 -15.37 1.31
N VAL A 45 -1.96 -14.23 0.63
CA VAL A 45 -3.22 -13.55 0.30
C VAL A 45 -3.56 -13.73 -1.17
N TYR A 46 -2.58 -13.54 -2.05
CA TYR A 46 -2.78 -13.69 -3.49
C TYR A 46 -1.53 -14.20 -4.19
N VAL A 47 -1.73 -15.17 -5.08
CA VAL A 47 -0.73 -15.69 -6.02
C VAL A 47 -1.24 -15.42 -7.44
N PRO A 48 -0.50 -14.65 -8.26
CA PRO A 48 -0.88 -14.41 -9.64
C PRO A 48 -1.01 -15.68 -10.47
N VAL A 49 -1.97 -15.68 -11.38
CA VAL A 49 -2.20 -16.74 -12.37
C VAL A 49 -1.36 -16.49 -13.62
N GLN A 50 -1.21 -15.24 -14.07
CA GLN A 50 -0.32 -14.97 -15.20
C GLN A 50 1.15 -15.08 -14.80
N PRO A 51 2.00 -15.64 -15.68
CA PRO A 51 3.42 -15.77 -15.39
C PRO A 51 4.06 -14.39 -15.25
N LYS A 52 5.09 -14.34 -14.42
CA LYS A 52 5.89 -13.13 -14.25
C LYS A 52 6.63 -12.78 -15.55
N GLY A 53 6.65 -11.48 -15.87
CA GLY A 53 7.47 -10.92 -16.93
C GLY A 53 6.70 -10.56 -18.21
N LYS A 54 6.99 -9.37 -18.74
CA LYS A 54 6.22 -8.72 -19.82
C LYS A 54 6.04 -9.55 -21.10
N LYS A 55 6.97 -10.46 -21.40
CA LYS A 55 6.98 -11.27 -22.62
C LYS A 55 6.14 -12.55 -22.52
N ASN A 56 5.82 -13.00 -21.31
CA ASN A 56 5.20 -14.31 -21.07
C ASN A 56 3.69 -14.22 -20.83
N MET A 57 3.15 -13.01 -20.70
CA MET A 57 1.74 -12.77 -20.41
C MET A 57 0.87 -12.77 -21.67
N ASP A 58 -0.37 -13.22 -21.52
CA ASP A 58 -1.41 -13.04 -22.52
C ASP A 58 -2.11 -11.69 -22.27
N PRO A 59 -1.98 -10.69 -23.18
CA PRO A 59 -2.56 -9.36 -23.00
C PRO A 59 -4.10 -9.36 -22.99
N ARG A 60 -4.73 -10.49 -23.36
CA ARG A 60 -6.20 -10.67 -23.34
C ARG A 60 -6.70 -11.21 -22.00
N LYS A 61 -5.83 -11.80 -21.19
CA LYS A 61 -6.16 -12.29 -19.85
C LYS A 61 -6.07 -11.16 -18.82
N LEU A 62 -6.70 -11.36 -17.67
CA LEU A 62 -6.65 -10.46 -16.52
C LEU A 62 -5.19 -10.13 -16.20
N GLY A 63 -4.82 -8.85 -16.20
CA GLY A 63 -3.47 -8.43 -15.85
C GLY A 63 -3.24 -8.55 -14.36
N ASP A 64 -2.65 -9.64 -13.86
CA ASP A 64 -2.50 -9.89 -12.43
C ASP A 64 -1.06 -10.11 -11.96
N SER A 65 -0.08 -9.97 -12.87
CA SER A 65 1.33 -10.23 -12.59
C SER A 65 2.05 -9.08 -11.86
N TYR A 66 1.40 -7.93 -11.69
CA TYR A 66 1.86 -6.83 -10.88
C TYR A 66 0.84 -6.48 -9.81
N ASN A 67 1.31 -6.45 -8.56
CA ASN A 67 0.51 -6.16 -7.38
C ASN A 67 1.24 -5.14 -6.52
N ASP A 68 0.57 -4.04 -6.21
CA ASP A 68 1.16 -2.91 -5.52
C ASP A 68 0.12 -2.24 -4.61
N HIS A 69 0.56 -1.35 -3.72
CA HIS A 69 -0.31 -0.61 -2.81
C HIS A 69 -1.25 -1.53 -2.01
N PHE A 70 -0.70 -2.48 -1.28
CA PHE A 70 -1.47 -3.53 -0.62
C PHE A 70 -1.96 -3.08 0.76
N GLN A 71 -3.25 -2.73 0.83
CA GLN A 71 -3.91 -2.16 2.00
C GLN A 71 -4.87 -3.16 2.63
N VAL A 72 -4.61 -3.54 3.88
CA VAL A 72 -5.46 -4.39 4.69
C VAL A 72 -5.95 -3.63 5.92
N LEU A 73 -7.23 -3.77 6.22
CA LEU A 73 -7.86 -3.28 7.45
C LEU A 73 -8.74 -4.38 8.05
N TYR A 74 -9.11 -4.19 9.32
CA TYR A 74 -9.98 -5.10 10.05
C TYR A 74 -11.20 -4.34 10.58
N ASP A 75 -12.39 -4.87 10.29
CA ASP A 75 -13.64 -4.44 10.88
C ASP A 75 -13.93 -5.32 12.10
N HIS A 76 -13.84 -4.71 13.29
CA HIS A 76 -14.12 -5.38 14.54
C HIS A 76 -15.61 -5.73 14.72
N GLY A 77 -16.52 -4.91 14.19
CA GLY A 77 -17.95 -5.15 14.27
C GLY A 77 -18.37 -6.38 13.45
N ARG A 78 -17.84 -6.51 12.23
CA ARG A 78 -18.09 -7.67 11.35
C ARG A 78 -17.10 -8.83 11.54
N ARG A 79 -16.07 -8.62 12.36
CA ARG A 79 -14.94 -9.54 12.59
C ARG A 79 -14.34 -10.02 11.28
N GLN A 80 -13.93 -9.08 10.44
CA GLN A 80 -13.58 -9.34 9.05
C GLN A 80 -12.42 -8.48 8.57
N TYR A 81 -11.47 -9.10 7.89
CA TYR A 81 -10.43 -8.44 7.12
C TYR A 81 -10.96 -8.02 5.75
N TYR A 82 -10.51 -6.85 5.31
CA TYR A 82 -10.67 -6.34 3.96
C TYR A 82 -9.30 -6.06 3.37
N ALA A 83 -9.00 -6.69 2.25
CA ALA A 83 -7.79 -6.48 1.47
C ALA A 83 -8.14 -5.71 0.20
N PHE A 84 -7.35 -4.67 -0.08
CA PHE A 84 -7.41 -3.89 -1.31
C PHE A 84 -6.01 -3.76 -1.90
N TRP A 85 -5.86 -3.85 -3.21
CA TRP A 85 -4.59 -3.60 -3.88
C TRP A 85 -4.80 -3.07 -5.30
N THR A 86 -3.77 -2.40 -5.82
CA THR A 86 -3.68 -2.07 -7.24
C THR A 86 -3.04 -3.24 -7.98
N GLN A 87 -3.69 -3.70 -9.04
CA GLN A 87 -3.27 -4.83 -9.85
C GLN A 87 -3.17 -4.44 -11.33
N ALA A 88 -2.23 -5.06 -12.04
CA ALA A 88 -2.01 -4.84 -13.47
C ALA A 88 -1.19 -5.96 -14.11
N SER A 89 -1.02 -5.92 -15.43
CA SER A 89 -0.02 -6.77 -16.10
C SER A 89 1.40 -6.42 -15.65
N TRP A 90 1.74 -5.13 -15.58
CA TRP A 90 2.99 -4.61 -15.00
C TRP A 90 2.82 -3.14 -14.60
N GLU A 91 3.80 -2.58 -13.89
CA GLU A 91 3.79 -1.15 -13.51
C GLU A 91 3.67 -0.23 -14.74
N GLY A 92 2.59 0.54 -14.83
CA GLY A 92 2.32 1.43 -15.96
C GLY A 92 1.88 0.73 -17.26
N ALA A 93 1.37 -0.51 -17.20
CA ALA A 93 0.90 -1.25 -18.38
C ALA A 93 -0.36 -0.67 -19.06
N GLY A 94 -1.06 0.27 -18.40
CA GLY A 94 -2.31 0.85 -18.88
C GLY A 94 -3.53 -0.06 -18.71
N ASP A 95 -3.43 -1.03 -17.80
CA ASP A 95 -4.51 -1.90 -17.34
C ASP A 95 -4.61 -1.94 -15.81
N HIS A 96 -4.44 -0.78 -15.17
CA HIS A 96 -4.50 -0.71 -13.70
C HIS A 96 -5.94 -0.84 -13.23
N HIS A 97 -6.15 -1.68 -12.22
CA HIS A 97 -7.43 -1.87 -11.57
C HIS A 97 -7.29 -2.15 -10.08
N ILE A 98 -8.39 -1.94 -9.35
CA ILE A 98 -8.48 -2.14 -7.91
C ILE A 98 -9.10 -3.49 -7.64
N CYS A 99 -8.38 -4.32 -6.91
CA CYS A 99 -8.86 -5.60 -6.44
C CYS A 99 -9.29 -5.53 -4.98
N PHE A 100 -10.23 -6.39 -4.61
CA PHE A 100 -10.78 -6.51 -3.26
C PHE A 100 -10.98 -7.97 -2.87
N ALA A 101 -10.63 -8.31 -1.63
CA ALA A 101 -10.88 -9.63 -1.06
C ALA A 101 -11.22 -9.54 0.43
N LYS A 102 -11.95 -10.54 0.91
CA LYS A 102 -12.45 -10.64 2.29
C LYS A 102 -11.86 -11.86 2.97
N SER A 103 -11.62 -11.78 4.27
CA SER A 103 -11.21 -12.93 5.08
C SER A 103 -11.74 -12.82 6.51
N LYS A 104 -12.13 -13.94 7.13
CA LYS A 104 -12.51 -13.98 8.55
C LYS A 104 -11.31 -14.19 9.49
N ASP A 105 -10.23 -14.79 8.99
CA ASP A 105 -9.09 -15.24 9.78
C ASP A 105 -7.73 -14.68 9.32
N GLY A 106 -7.71 -13.93 8.21
CA GLY A 106 -6.49 -13.40 7.60
C GLY A 106 -5.63 -14.46 6.90
N LYS A 107 -6.12 -15.71 6.80
CA LYS A 107 -5.42 -16.86 6.21
C LYS A 107 -6.11 -17.33 4.93
N SER A 108 -7.43 -17.51 4.98
CA SER A 108 -8.24 -17.89 3.84
C SER A 108 -8.99 -16.68 3.30
N TRP A 109 -8.78 -16.39 2.02
CA TRP A 109 -9.31 -15.20 1.37
C TRP A 109 -10.33 -15.57 0.29
N SER A 110 -11.35 -14.73 0.11
CA SER A 110 -12.27 -14.85 -1.01
C SER A 110 -11.52 -14.70 -2.34
N LYS A 111 -12.11 -15.20 -3.42
CA LYS A 111 -11.66 -14.82 -4.76
C LYS A 111 -11.66 -13.28 -4.89
N PRO A 112 -10.64 -12.67 -5.51
CA PRO A 112 -10.62 -11.23 -5.69
C PRO A 112 -11.74 -10.74 -6.61
N ASP A 113 -12.43 -9.68 -6.18
CA ASP A 113 -13.32 -8.88 -7.02
C ASP A 113 -12.55 -7.70 -7.60
N ILE A 114 -12.83 -7.37 -8.86
CA ILE A 114 -12.28 -6.18 -9.51
C ILE A 114 -13.31 -5.07 -9.42
N LEU A 115 -13.03 -4.07 -8.59
CA LEU A 115 -14.00 -3.03 -8.24
C LEU A 115 -13.99 -1.86 -9.23
N ALA A 116 -12.81 -1.46 -9.73
CA ALA A 116 -12.68 -0.37 -10.69
C ALA A 116 -11.43 -0.54 -11.54
N GLY A 117 -11.43 0.08 -12.72
CA GLY A 117 -10.28 0.11 -13.63
C GLY A 117 -10.34 -0.92 -14.77
N SER A 118 -9.24 -1.02 -15.51
CA SER A 118 -9.16 -1.84 -16.71
C SER A 118 -8.64 -3.24 -16.39
N ARG A 119 -9.37 -4.28 -16.79
CA ARG A 119 -9.05 -5.68 -16.42
C ARG A 119 -7.85 -6.26 -17.18
N CYS A 120 -7.62 -5.83 -18.42
CA CYS A 120 -6.55 -6.35 -19.24
C CYS A 120 -6.08 -5.32 -20.26
N ARG A 121 -4.94 -5.60 -20.89
CA ARG A 121 -4.33 -4.68 -21.86
C ARG A 121 -5.07 -4.60 -23.18
N SER A 122 -5.76 -5.66 -23.60
CA SER A 122 -6.45 -5.70 -24.89
C SER A 122 -7.79 -4.96 -24.88
N ILE A 123 -8.42 -4.79 -23.71
CA ILE A 123 -9.68 -4.06 -23.56
C ILE A 123 -9.36 -2.72 -22.93
N ARG A 124 -9.56 -1.63 -23.67
CA ARG A 124 -9.27 -0.28 -23.16
C ARG A 124 -10.31 0.10 -22.10
N GLY A 125 -9.89 0.13 -20.83
CA GLY A 125 -10.59 0.80 -19.74
C GLY A 125 -9.87 2.07 -19.28
N PHE A 126 -10.43 2.72 -18.28
CA PHE A 126 -9.70 3.74 -17.52
C PHE A 126 -8.82 3.05 -16.46
N ASP A 127 -7.68 3.64 -16.15
CA ASP A 127 -6.78 3.15 -15.10
C ASP A 127 -7.30 3.61 -13.72
N ALA A 128 -7.38 2.69 -12.77
CA ALA A 128 -7.73 2.96 -11.37
C ALA A 128 -6.64 2.42 -10.45
N SER A 129 -6.01 3.29 -9.66
CA SER A 129 -4.81 2.96 -8.88
C SER A 129 -4.80 3.63 -7.52
N TRP A 130 -3.95 3.11 -6.63
CA TRP A 130 -3.59 3.72 -5.34
C TRP A 130 -4.80 4.00 -4.45
N GLN A 131 -5.57 2.94 -4.23
CA GLN A 131 -6.81 2.97 -3.47
C GLN A 131 -6.61 3.22 -1.97
N GLN A 132 -7.48 4.03 -1.38
CA GLN A 132 -7.47 4.51 -0.01
C GLN A 132 -8.69 3.95 0.73
N PRO A 133 -8.56 2.76 1.33
CA PRO A 133 -9.67 2.21 2.08
C PRO A 133 -9.75 2.84 3.47
N MET A 134 -10.98 3.15 3.90
CA MET A 134 -11.29 3.70 5.22
C MET A 134 -12.54 3.03 5.78
N LEU A 135 -12.55 2.76 7.08
CA LEU A 135 -13.71 2.24 7.78
C LEU A 135 -14.23 3.31 8.74
N SER A 136 -15.44 3.81 8.47
CA SER A 136 -16.13 4.74 9.37
C SER A 136 -16.48 4.07 10.70
N LYS A 137 -16.78 4.87 11.72
CA LYS A 137 -17.24 4.37 13.04
C LYS A 137 -18.55 3.56 12.97
N SER A 138 -19.40 3.80 11.96
CA SER A 138 -20.64 3.03 11.75
C SER A 138 -20.40 1.66 11.11
N GLY A 139 -19.20 1.44 10.57
CA GLY A 139 -18.87 0.26 9.77
C GLY A 139 -19.12 0.43 8.26
N ARG A 140 -19.49 1.62 7.76
CA ARG A 140 -19.44 1.92 6.32
C ARG A 140 -18.00 1.90 5.83
N LEU A 141 -17.75 1.10 4.78
CA LEU A 141 -16.44 0.90 4.16
C LEU A 141 -16.32 1.78 2.92
N TYR A 142 -15.35 2.68 2.92
CA TYR A 142 -15.00 3.52 1.78
C TYR A 142 -13.80 2.94 1.03
N CYS A 143 -13.79 3.10 -0.29
CA CYS A 143 -12.60 2.91 -1.12
C CYS A 143 -12.54 4.06 -2.12
N LEU A 144 -11.61 4.99 -1.87
CA LEU A 144 -11.31 6.08 -2.79
C LEU A 144 -10.09 5.72 -3.62
N TRP A 145 -9.88 6.30 -4.80
CA TRP A 145 -8.72 5.98 -5.63
C TRP A 145 -8.34 7.09 -6.59
N ASN A 146 -7.12 6.99 -7.11
CA ASN A 146 -6.66 7.82 -8.19
C ASN A 146 -7.17 7.28 -9.54
N GLN A 147 -8.08 8.05 -10.14
CA GLN A 147 -8.69 7.78 -11.42
C GLN A 147 -7.97 8.54 -12.52
N VAL A 148 -7.31 7.83 -13.43
CA VAL A 148 -6.74 8.46 -14.62
C VAL A 148 -7.89 8.94 -15.51
N ILE A 149 -7.87 10.23 -15.85
CA ILE A 149 -8.80 10.87 -16.80
C ILE A 149 -7.99 11.29 -18.03
N ARG A 150 -8.53 11.00 -19.23
CA ARG A 150 -7.92 11.40 -20.50
C ARG A 150 -8.83 12.34 -21.30
N PRO A 151 -9.03 13.61 -20.88
CA PRO A 151 -9.74 14.56 -21.72
C PRO A 151 -8.81 15.02 -22.86
N GLY A 152 -9.02 14.50 -24.07
CA GLY A 152 -8.24 14.87 -25.26
C GLY A 152 -6.79 14.38 -25.23
N LYS A 153 -5.82 15.24 -25.55
CA LYS A 153 -4.37 14.91 -25.60
C LYS A 153 -3.66 14.98 -24.24
N SER A 154 -4.32 15.44 -23.18
CA SER A 154 -3.72 15.61 -21.85
C SER A 154 -4.17 14.51 -20.88
N LYS A 155 -3.24 13.99 -20.08
CA LYS A 155 -3.55 13.10 -18.95
C LYS A 155 -3.78 13.96 -17.70
N GLY A 156 -4.91 13.74 -17.03
CA GLY A 156 -5.19 14.24 -15.68
C GLY A 156 -5.53 13.07 -14.77
N GLU A 157 -5.60 13.34 -13.47
CA GLU A 157 -5.92 12.36 -12.43
C GLU A 157 -6.98 12.97 -11.53
N ALA A 158 -7.97 12.22 -11.09
CA ALA A 158 -8.97 12.69 -10.14
C ALA A 158 -9.17 11.68 -9.00
N LEU A 159 -9.70 12.16 -7.87
CA LEU A 159 -10.14 11.27 -6.81
C LEU A 159 -11.56 10.79 -7.13
N CYS A 160 -11.73 9.47 -7.19
CA CYS A 160 -13.02 8.80 -7.36
C CYS A 160 -13.24 7.84 -6.18
N GLY A 161 -14.48 7.44 -5.93
CA GLY A 161 -14.80 6.60 -4.78
C GLY A 161 -16.12 5.87 -4.91
N PHE A 162 -16.25 4.82 -4.10
CA PHE A 162 -17.51 4.17 -3.74
C PHE A 162 -17.47 3.81 -2.25
N TYR A 163 -18.62 3.52 -1.67
CA TYR A 163 -18.73 2.96 -0.33
C TYR A 163 -19.59 1.69 -0.32
N SER A 164 -19.49 0.94 0.77
CA SER A 164 -20.31 -0.24 1.06
C SER A 164 -20.80 -0.20 2.51
N ASP A 165 -22.08 -0.49 2.70
CA ASP A 165 -22.73 -0.60 4.01
C ASP A 165 -22.89 -2.05 4.49
N ASP A 166 -22.63 -3.02 3.64
CA ASP A 166 -22.81 -4.47 3.90
C ASP A 166 -21.47 -5.21 3.98
N GLY A 167 -20.35 -4.50 4.16
CA GLY A 167 -19.04 -5.13 4.32
C GLY A 167 -18.45 -5.62 3.00
N GLY A 168 -18.74 -4.92 1.91
CA GLY A 168 -18.23 -5.18 0.56
C GLY A 168 -18.94 -6.32 -0.15
N ASP A 169 -20.23 -6.55 0.14
CA ASP A 169 -21.07 -7.44 -0.68
C ASP A 169 -21.66 -6.66 -1.85
N THR A 170 -22.08 -5.41 -1.61
CA THR A 170 -22.50 -4.44 -2.62
C THR A 170 -21.78 -3.11 -2.45
N TRP A 171 -21.76 -2.31 -3.51
CA TRP A 171 -21.06 -1.03 -3.57
C TRP A 171 -21.97 0.04 -4.19
N SER A 172 -21.87 1.26 -3.68
CA SER A 172 -22.50 2.43 -4.30
C SER A 172 -21.97 2.65 -5.72
N GLU A 173 -22.73 3.38 -6.54
CA GLU A 173 -22.21 3.87 -7.83
C GLU A 173 -20.96 4.73 -7.61
N PRO A 174 -19.93 4.62 -8.47
CA PRO A 174 -18.71 5.40 -8.32
C PRO A 174 -18.96 6.87 -8.63
N ARG A 175 -18.44 7.77 -7.78
CA ARG A 175 -18.53 9.22 -7.98
C ARG A 175 -17.17 9.88 -7.78
N PHE A 176 -16.99 11.04 -8.39
CA PHE A 176 -15.83 11.89 -8.10
C PHE A 176 -15.98 12.52 -6.71
N VAL A 177 -14.87 12.58 -5.98
CA VAL A 177 -14.78 13.31 -4.72
C VAL A 177 -14.32 14.73 -5.01
N PRO A 178 -15.07 15.78 -4.59
CA PRO A 178 -14.59 17.14 -4.65
C PRO A 178 -13.42 17.34 -3.69
N VAL A 179 -12.31 17.86 -4.19
CA VAL A 179 -11.20 18.30 -3.35
C VAL A 179 -10.92 19.75 -3.70
N ALA A 180 -10.91 20.60 -2.66
CA ALA A 180 -10.60 22.01 -2.82
C ALA A 180 -9.17 22.12 -3.40
N GLY A 181 -9.03 22.83 -4.53
CA GLY A 181 -7.74 23.03 -5.16
C GLY A 181 -6.75 23.68 -4.19
N THR A 182 -5.48 23.26 -4.24
CA THR A 182 -4.41 23.92 -3.51
C THR A 182 -4.20 25.34 -4.05
N VAL A 183 -3.55 26.24 -3.30
CA VAL A 183 -3.21 27.62 -3.75
C VAL A 183 -2.40 27.69 -5.05
N HIS A 184 -1.93 26.55 -5.56
CA HIS A 184 -1.30 26.41 -6.86
C HIS A 184 -2.29 26.31 -8.03
N ASP A 185 -3.60 26.26 -7.76
CA ASP A 185 -4.65 26.10 -8.77
C ASP A 185 -5.64 27.27 -8.73
N LYS A 186 -5.60 28.15 -9.74
CA LYS A 186 -6.47 29.34 -9.83
C LYS A 186 -7.87 29.03 -10.40
N SER A 187 -8.24 27.77 -10.56
CA SER A 187 -9.61 27.40 -10.96
C SER A 187 -10.00 26.07 -10.32
N CYS A 188 -10.96 26.11 -9.40
CA CYS A 188 -11.42 24.94 -8.68
C CYS A 188 -12.07 23.88 -9.60
N VAL A 189 -12.11 22.67 -9.04
CA VAL A 189 -12.88 21.46 -9.40
C VAL A 189 -12.29 20.60 -10.53
N ARG A 190 -11.76 19.43 -10.11
CA ARG A 190 -11.15 18.34 -10.91
C ARG A 190 -9.65 18.53 -11.08
N PHE A 191 -8.91 17.96 -10.14
CA PHE A 191 -7.47 17.75 -10.16
C PHE A 191 -6.90 17.61 -11.59
N ARG A 192 -5.90 18.45 -11.90
CA ARG A 192 -5.06 18.32 -13.09
C ARG A 192 -3.62 17.95 -12.76
N LEU A 193 -3.24 17.98 -11.48
CA LEU A 193 -1.90 17.59 -11.04
C LEU A 193 -1.91 16.13 -10.61
N PRO A 194 -1.04 15.28 -11.20
CA PRO A 194 -0.87 13.93 -10.74
C PRO A 194 -0.49 13.90 -9.26
N TRP A 195 -0.89 12.84 -8.55
CA TRP A 195 -0.55 12.67 -7.15
C TRP A 195 -0.51 11.20 -6.74
N ILE A 196 0.18 10.91 -5.64
CA ILE A 196 0.22 9.57 -5.06
C ILE A 196 0.24 9.64 -3.54
N ASN A 197 -0.47 8.73 -2.89
CA ASN A 197 -0.23 8.35 -1.52
C ASN A 197 0.09 6.84 -1.52
N TRP A 198 0.91 6.40 -0.57
CA TRP A 198 1.24 4.98 -0.46
C TRP A 198 0.69 4.35 0.82
N GLN A 199 0.63 5.11 1.91
CA GLN A 199 0.01 4.68 3.16
C GLN A 199 -1.50 4.93 3.04
N ARG A 200 -2.35 4.00 3.52
CA ARG A 200 -3.79 4.30 3.64
C ARG A 200 -4.03 5.44 4.63
N PRO A 201 -5.16 6.16 4.54
CA PRO A 201 -5.55 7.10 5.58
C PRO A 201 -5.66 6.42 6.95
N LEU A 202 -5.17 7.10 7.97
CA LEU A 202 -5.16 6.66 9.37
C LEU A 202 -5.79 7.72 10.27
N ARG A 203 -6.43 7.31 11.37
CA ARG A 203 -7.04 8.19 12.38
C ARG A 203 -5.99 8.89 13.25
N LEU A 204 -5.24 9.80 12.66
CA LEU A 204 -4.10 10.47 13.31
C LEU A 204 -4.42 11.89 13.80
N LEU A 205 -5.56 12.44 13.42
CA LEU A 205 -5.92 13.83 13.73
C LEU A 205 -6.75 13.95 15.01
N GLU A 206 -7.10 15.18 15.38
CA GLU A 206 -8.09 15.45 16.41
C GLU A 206 -9.39 14.67 16.18
N ASP A 207 -10.02 14.23 17.28
CA ASP A 207 -11.28 13.48 17.30
C ASP A 207 -11.28 12.15 16.52
N GLY A 208 -10.10 11.65 16.17
CA GLY A 208 -9.92 10.42 15.41
C GLY A 208 -10.27 10.55 13.93
N LYS A 209 -10.17 11.76 13.37
CA LYS A 209 -10.32 11.99 11.91
C LYS A 209 -9.15 11.40 11.12
N PHE A 210 -9.44 11.02 9.88
CA PHE A 210 -8.44 10.41 9.00
C PHE A 210 -7.50 11.45 8.38
N ALA A 211 -6.24 11.08 8.25
CA ALA A 211 -5.26 11.81 7.47
C ALA A 211 -4.34 10.89 6.66
N VAL A 212 -3.80 11.44 5.58
CA VAL A 212 -2.79 10.78 4.75
C VAL A 212 -1.80 11.79 4.18
N ALA A 213 -0.55 11.40 4.06
CA ALA A 213 0.45 12.17 3.33
C ALA A 213 0.37 11.85 1.83
N ALA A 214 0.21 12.87 1.00
CA ALA A 214 0.09 12.74 -0.44
C ALA A 214 1.20 13.55 -1.14
N SER A 215 1.90 12.92 -2.07
CA SER A 215 2.84 13.58 -2.97
C SER A 215 2.12 14.17 -4.16
N MET A 216 2.25 15.48 -4.36
CA MET A 216 1.68 16.22 -5.46
C MET A 216 2.75 16.52 -6.51
N TYR A 217 2.43 16.29 -7.79
CA TYR A 217 3.34 16.47 -8.92
C TYR A 217 2.95 17.71 -9.75
N GLY A 218 3.53 18.86 -9.43
CA GLY A 218 3.26 20.15 -10.08
C GLY A 218 4.50 20.80 -10.70
N LYS A 219 4.71 22.11 -10.49
CA LYS A 219 5.97 22.81 -10.82
C LYS A 219 7.15 22.35 -9.95
N GLY A 220 6.86 21.58 -8.89
CA GLY A 220 7.80 20.82 -8.07
C GLY A 220 7.12 19.57 -7.53
N ARG A 221 7.83 18.78 -6.73
CA ARG A 221 7.27 17.72 -5.88
C ARG A 221 7.01 18.33 -4.50
N VAL A 222 5.88 18.00 -3.89
CA VAL A 222 5.51 18.47 -2.54
C VAL A 222 4.80 17.33 -1.84
N VAL A 223 5.06 17.15 -0.54
CA VAL A 223 4.22 16.28 0.30
C VAL A 223 3.25 17.16 1.08
N CYS A 224 1.96 16.92 0.87
CA CYS A 224 0.88 17.63 1.55
C CYS A 224 0.15 16.67 2.50
N LEU A 225 -0.45 17.21 3.55
CA LEU A 225 -1.37 16.46 4.40
C LEU A 225 -2.79 16.62 3.88
N TRP A 226 -3.44 15.51 3.59
CA TRP A 226 -4.87 15.44 3.29
C TRP A 226 -5.61 15.03 4.54
N ARG A 227 -6.64 15.80 4.91
CA ARG A 227 -7.48 15.59 6.08
C ARG A 227 -8.89 15.24 5.59
N PHE A 228 -9.43 14.11 6.03
CA PHE A 228 -10.80 13.74 5.72
C PHE A 228 -11.70 14.15 6.87
N GLU A 229 -12.61 15.09 6.59
CA GLU A 229 -13.28 15.85 7.64
C GLU A 229 -14.55 15.17 8.18
N ASN A 230 -15.20 14.35 7.36
CA ASN A 230 -16.56 13.88 7.62
C ASN A 230 -16.79 12.39 7.34
N ILE A 231 -15.75 11.55 7.23
CA ILE A 231 -15.93 10.12 6.90
C ILE A 231 -16.83 9.39 7.91
N ASP A 232 -16.77 9.77 9.19
CA ASP A 232 -17.60 9.18 10.23
C ASP A 232 -19.07 9.64 10.19
N ASP A 233 -19.39 10.70 9.45
CA ASP A 233 -20.77 11.16 9.23
C ASP A 233 -21.48 10.34 8.13
N ASN A 234 -20.79 9.35 7.56
CA ASN A 234 -21.25 8.51 6.46
C ASN A 234 -21.73 9.29 5.22
N PRO A 235 -20.96 10.28 4.70
CA PRO A 235 -21.36 11.02 3.51
C PRO A 235 -21.45 10.10 2.30
N GLU A 236 -22.29 10.49 1.34
CA GLU A 236 -22.15 10.03 -0.03
C GLU A 236 -20.78 10.46 -0.59
N ILE A 237 -20.27 9.76 -1.61
CA ILE A 237 -18.93 10.04 -2.15
C ILE A 237 -18.77 11.48 -2.65
N ALA A 238 -19.81 12.04 -3.25
CA ALA A 238 -19.79 13.43 -3.73
C ALA A 238 -19.74 14.47 -2.59
N ASP A 239 -20.10 14.06 -1.37
CA ASP A 239 -20.15 14.91 -0.17
C ASP A 239 -18.98 14.67 0.78
N VAL A 240 -18.02 13.81 0.41
CA VAL A 240 -16.76 13.63 1.15
C VAL A 240 -15.99 14.95 1.14
N LYS A 241 -15.65 15.45 2.33
CA LYS A 241 -14.93 16.70 2.54
C LYS A 241 -13.47 16.41 2.81
N ILE A 242 -12.60 16.91 1.94
CA ILE A 242 -11.15 16.82 2.09
C ILE A 242 -10.57 18.22 2.21
N THR A 243 -9.87 18.45 3.32
CA THR A 243 -9.04 19.65 3.50
C THR A 243 -7.59 19.28 3.17
N VAL A 244 -7.02 19.98 2.19
CA VAL A 244 -5.59 19.90 1.88
C VAL A 244 -4.94 21.13 2.48
N ASN A 245 -4.05 20.94 3.45
CA ASN A 245 -3.21 22.04 3.92
C ASN A 245 -2.32 22.43 2.74
N SER A 246 -2.57 23.61 2.15
CA SER A 246 -1.81 24.16 1.03
C SER A 246 -1.31 25.58 1.30
N ARG A 247 -0.93 25.91 2.54
CA ARG A 247 -0.36 27.24 2.85
C ARG A 247 1.15 27.21 2.59
N SER A 248 1.80 28.37 2.63
CA SER A 248 3.24 28.60 2.43
C SER A 248 4.23 27.74 3.27
N ASN A 249 3.73 26.77 4.06
CA ASN A 249 4.45 25.85 4.92
C ASN A 249 4.11 24.36 4.63
N ASP A 250 3.58 24.03 3.45
CA ASP A 250 3.59 22.64 2.96
C ASP A 250 5.02 22.08 3.09
N LEU A 251 5.18 20.75 3.25
CA LEU A 251 6.48 20.08 3.10
C LEU A 251 6.88 20.15 1.62
N CYS A 252 7.22 21.36 1.19
CA CYS A 252 7.84 21.63 -0.08
C CYS A 252 9.25 21.08 -0.01
N VAL A 253 9.59 20.31 -1.02
CA VAL A 253 10.93 19.76 -1.22
C VAL A 253 12.02 20.83 -1.16
N ALA A 254 11.66 22.11 -1.38
CA ALA A 254 12.50 23.29 -1.34
C ALA A 254 13.37 23.49 -0.07
N ARG A 255 13.20 22.68 0.99
CA ARG A 255 14.02 22.77 2.21
C ARG A 255 15.15 21.74 2.34
N MET A 256 15.15 20.68 1.52
CA MET A 256 16.36 19.85 1.34
C MET A 256 17.18 20.43 0.20
N ALA A 257 17.76 21.60 0.44
CA ALA A 257 18.69 22.25 -0.48
C ALA A 257 20.05 21.52 -0.43
N GLU A 258 20.12 20.31 -0.98
CA GLU A 258 21.38 19.57 -1.03
C GLU A 258 22.00 19.61 -2.43
N LYS A 259 23.31 19.83 -2.47
CA LYS A 259 24.16 19.71 -3.67
C LYS A 259 24.29 18.26 -4.17
N ASP A 260 23.69 17.31 -3.44
CA ASP A 260 23.82 15.87 -3.60
C ASP A 260 22.48 15.19 -3.96
N VAL A 261 21.53 15.93 -4.55
CA VAL A 261 20.31 15.33 -5.11
C VAL A 261 20.68 14.47 -6.32
N PHE A 262 20.50 13.16 -6.19
CA PHE A 262 20.65 12.21 -7.29
C PHE A 262 19.43 12.32 -8.17
N HIS A 263 19.53 13.20 -9.18
CA HIS A 263 18.42 13.52 -10.04
C HIS A 263 17.85 12.23 -10.65
N PRO A 264 16.58 11.89 -10.40
CA PRO A 264 15.85 11.13 -11.41
C PRO A 264 16.02 11.90 -12.73
N GLY A 265 16.12 11.23 -13.88
CA GLY A 265 16.35 11.90 -15.19
C GLY A 265 15.33 12.99 -15.61
N ASP A 266 14.41 13.41 -14.73
CA ASP A 266 13.49 14.54 -14.85
C ASP A 266 13.98 15.86 -14.22
N GLY A 267 15.13 15.87 -13.53
CA GLY A 267 15.77 17.08 -13.01
C GLY A 267 15.08 17.75 -11.82
N ARG A 268 14.17 17.04 -11.11
CA ARG A 268 13.41 17.60 -9.99
C ARG A 268 13.74 16.95 -8.65
N ASP A 269 13.86 17.79 -7.63
CA ASP A 269 14.08 17.43 -6.23
C ASP A 269 12.99 16.46 -5.73
N ALA A 270 13.33 15.50 -4.86
CA ALA A 270 12.47 14.32 -4.65
C ALA A 270 12.28 13.86 -3.20
N LEU A 271 11.73 14.72 -2.34
CA LEU A 271 11.08 14.25 -1.11
C LEU A 271 9.62 13.91 -1.42
N GLU A 272 9.23 12.65 -1.16
CA GLU A 272 7.96 12.07 -1.61
C GLU A 272 7.47 10.96 -0.66
N GLU A 273 6.24 10.50 -0.89
CA GLU A 273 5.67 9.28 -0.33
C GLU A 273 5.84 9.20 1.19
N GLY A 274 5.32 10.23 1.86
CA GLY A 274 5.30 10.31 3.30
C GLY A 274 4.48 9.20 3.94
N SER A 275 4.94 8.77 5.11
CA SER A 275 4.29 7.80 5.98
C SER A 275 4.28 8.32 7.39
N MET A 276 3.15 8.21 8.07
CA MET A 276 2.93 8.90 9.33
C MET A 276 2.59 7.94 10.46
N VAL A 277 3.08 8.30 11.65
CA VAL A 277 2.68 7.74 12.94
C VAL A 277 2.45 8.86 13.94
N LYS A 278 1.61 8.59 14.94
CA LYS A 278 1.40 9.46 16.09
C LYS A 278 2.46 9.17 17.16
N LEU A 279 3.02 10.21 17.77
CA LEU A 279 3.91 10.12 18.92
C LEU A 279 3.11 10.20 20.25
N PRO A 280 3.62 9.65 21.37
CA PRO A 280 2.93 9.69 22.66
C PRO A 280 2.59 11.11 23.16
N ASP A 281 3.37 12.13 22.77
CA ASP A 281 3.13 13.54 23.10
C ASP A 281 2.13 14.24 22.15
N GLY A 282 1.50 13.52 21.24
CA GLY A 282 0.52 14.04 20.30
C GLY A 282 1.11 14.66 19.03
N ARG A 283 2.44 14.74 18.90
CA ARG A 283 3.09 15.12 17.63
C ARG A 283 2.84 14.07 16.55
N LEU A 284 2.93 14.48 15.29
CA LEU A 284 2.99 13.57 14.15
C LEU A 284 4.42 13.45 13.66
N PHE A 285 4.88 12.22 13.43
CA PHE A 285 6.16 11.94 12.79
C PHE A 285 5.91 11.45 11.37
N MET A 286 6.53 12.08 10.38
CA MET A 286 6.46 11.66 8.98
C MET A 286 7.82 11.17 8.50
N LEU A 287 7.87 9.97 7.91
CA LEU A 287 9.04 9.42 7.22
C LEU A 287 8.79 9.42 5.70
N MET A 288 9.77 9.85 4.93
CA MET A 288 9.64 10.09 3.49
C MET A 288 10.82 9.48 2.73
N ARG A 289 10.55 9.07 1.49
CA ARG A 289 11.61 8.71 0.56
C ARG A 289 12.25 9.96 -0.01
N THR A 290 13.53 9.88 -0.34
CA THR A 290 14.29 10.98 -0.96
C THR A 290 14.99 10.53 -2.24
N SER A 291 15.63 11.49 -2.92
CA SER A 291 16.69 11.26 -3.91
C SER A 291 18.10 11.54 -3.36
N THR A 292 18.29 11.61 -2.03
CA THR A 292 19.59 11.96 -1.41
C THR A 292 20.38 10.73 -0.94
N GLY A 293 19.83 9.53 -1.13
CA GLY A 293 20.42 8.28 -0.65
C GLY A 293 20.11 7.94 0.80
N HIS A 294 19.24 8.73 1.45
CA HIS A 294 18.83 8.56 2.84
C HIS A 294 17.32 8.79 3.01
N PRO A 295 16.60 8.04 3.86
CA PRO A 295 15.25 8.43 4.24
C PRO A 295 15.31 9.78 4.96
N ALA A 296 14.27 10.61 4.81
CA ALA A 296 14.14 11.86 5.55
C ALA A 296 12.90 11.84 6.44
N TRP A 297 12.97 12.47 7.60
CA TRP A 297 11.85 12.62 8.51
C TRP A 297 11.56 14.08 8.82
N SER A 298 10.31 14.36 9.19
CA SER A 298 9.85 15.66 9.68
C SER A 298 8.78 15.45 10.76
N VAL A 299 8.61 16.43 11.63
CA VAL A 299 7.67 16.38 12.76
C VAL A 299 6.72 17.57 12.71
N SER A 300 5.48 17.33 13.09
CA SER A 300 4.48 18.36 13.31
C SER A 300 4.02 18.37 14.78
N SER A 301 4.02 19.54 15.39
CA SER A 301 3.52 19.80 16.75
C SER A 301 2.10 20.36 16.80
N ASP A 302 1.50 20.64 15.65
CA ASP A 302 0.18 21.27 15.51
C ASP A 302 -0.79 20.41 14.67
N VAL A 303 -0.63 19.08 14.79
CA VAL A 303 -1.48 18.06 14.16
C VAL A 303 -1.46 18.17 12.62
N GLY A 304 -0.28 18.39 12.08
CA GLY A 304 0.02 18.37 10.65
C GLY A 304 -0.33 19.65 9.90
N ARG A 305 -0.50 20.78 10.60
CA ARG A 305 -0.71 22.10 9.97
C ARG A 305 0.62 22.70 9.52
N THR A 306 1.67 22.53 10.32
CA THR A 306 3.05 22.90 9.99
C THR A 306 4.00 21.75 10.30
N TRP A 307 5.15 21.75 9.61
CA TRP A 307 6.15 20.70 9.71
C TRP A 307 7.54 21.31 9.89
N SER A 308 8.38 20.64 10.68
CA SER A 308 9.79 20.99 10.82
C SER A 308 10.56 20.77 9.51
N ASP A 309 11.73 21.38 9.39
CA ASP A 309 12.62 21.08 8.27
C ASP A 309 12.98 19.58 8.27
N PRO A 310 12.94 18.92 7.09
CA PRO A 310 13.25 17.51 6.98
C PRO A 310 14.73 17.24 7.27
N LYS A 311 15.00 16.13 7.96
CA LYS A 311 16.36 15.68 8.32
C LYS A 311 16.56 14.22 7.95
N HIS A 312 17.80 13.81 7.64
CA HIS A 312 18.11 12.41 7.38
C HIS A 312 17.85 11.53 8.60
N LEU A 313 17.26 10.36 8.36
CA LEU A 313 17.00 9.36 9.39
C LEU A 313 18.30 8.71 9.85
N ARG A 314 18.51 8.68 11.16
CA ARG A 314 19.72 8.13 11.79
C ARG A 314 19.38 7.03 12.77
N ASP A 315 20.32 6.10 12.95
CA ASP A 315 20.30 5.13 14.04
C ASP A 315 20.73 5.75 15.38
N SER A 316 20.68 4.95 16.44
CA SER A 316 21.06 5.35 17.80
C SER A 316 22.53 5.75 17.97
N THR A 317 23.39 5.46 17.00
CA THR A 317 24.81 5.87 16.97
C THR A 317 25.03 7.18 16.20
N GLY A 318 23.97 7.70 15.57
CA GLY A 318 24.01 8.89 14.73
C GLY A 318 24.35 8.61 13.26
N ARG A 319 24.51 7.35 12.86
CA ARG A 319 24.77 6.99 11.46
C ARG A 319 23.47 7.07 10.65
N ALA A 320 23.53 7.71 9.48
CA ALA A 320 22.37 7.80 8.59
C ALA A 320 22.10 6.46 7.90
N TYR A 321 20.83 6.05 7.84
CA TYR A 321 20.43 4.87 7.06
C TYR A 321 20.52 5.15 5.57
N LEU A 322 20.91 4.14 4.80
CA LEU A 322 20.94 4.23 3.35
C LEU A 322 19.58 3.83 2.76
N GLN A 323 19.17 4.51 1.69
CA GLN A 323 17.90 4.22 1.06
C GLN A 323 17.93 4.62 -0.42
N PRO A 324 17.77 3.66 -1.35
CA PRO A 324 17.44 4.00 -2.72
C PRO A 324 16.04 4.60 -2.73
N ARG A 325 15.71 5.41 -3.73
CA ARG A 325 14.37 6.01 -3.79
C ARG A 325 13.31 4.91 -3.85
N SER A 326 12.64 4.65 -2.74
CA SER A 326 11.71 3.54 -2.46
C SER A 326 10.83 3.96 -1.27
N PRO A 327 9.57 3.53 -1.16
CA PRO A 327 8.74 3.90 -0.02
C PRO A 327 9.45 3.58 1.31
N CYS A 328 9.19 4.41 2.31
CA CYS A 328 9.72 4.25 3.67
C CYS A 328 8.57 3.95 4.65
N PRO A 329 8.06 2.70 4.70
CA PRO A 329 7.04 2.32 5.67
C PRO A 329 7.49 2.51 7.10
N ILE A 330 6.60 3.07 7.91
CA ILE A 330 6.70 3.14 9.36
C ILE A 330 5.33 2.84 9.97
N TYR A 331 5.32 2.06 11.03
CA TYR A 331 4.13 1.73 11.79
C TYR A 331 4.40 1.79 13.29
N ASP A 332 3.36 2.12 14.02
CA ASP A 332 3.29 1.89 15.46
C ASP A 332 2.98 0.41 15.73
N TYR A 333 3.84 -0.23 16.51
CA TYR A 333 3.82 -1.67 16.80
C TYR A 333 2.56 -2.14 17.52
N ASN A 334 1.92 -1.27 18.31
CA ASN A 334 0.69 -1.63 19.02
C ASN A 334 -0.59 -1.25 18.26
N GLY A 335 -0.44 -0.81 17.01
CA GLY A 335 -1.53 -0.45 16.11
C GLY A 335 -1.29 0.93 15.52
N CYS A 336 -1.57 1.08 14.22
CA CYS A 336 -1.22 2.26 13.42
C CYS A 336 -1.72 3.61 13.98
N GLU A 337 -2.72 3.58 14.86
CA GLU A 337 -3.39 4.76 15.42
C GLU A 337 -3.16 4.89 16.94
N SER A 338 -2.31 4.04 17.55
CA SER A 338 -2.19 3.92 19.01
C SER A 338 -1.31 4.99 19.67
N GLY A 339 -0.23 5.46 19.02
CA GLY A 339 0.71 6.39 19.63
C GLY A 339 1.46 5.78 20.83
N SER A 340 1.79 4.49 20.75
CA SER A 340 2.29 3.69 21.87
C SER A 340 3.75 3.97 22.23
N GLY A 341 4.50 4.64 21.35
CA GLY A 341 5.91 4.91 21.53
C GLY A 341 6.84 3.78 21.10
N VAL A 342 6.31 2.71 20.49
CA VAL A 342 7.10 1.62 19.92
C VAL A 342 6.80 1.53 18.43
N TYR A 343 7.83 1.66 17.60
CA TYR A 343 7.70 1.75 16.15
C TYR A 343 8.62 0.76 15.44
N PHE A 344 8.29 0.47 14.20
CA PHE A 344 9.22 -0.14 13.27
C PHE A 344 9.07 0.50 11.88
N ALA A 345 10.17 0.54 11.15
CA ALA A 345 10.20 1.01 9.77
C ALA A 345 10.97 0.04 8.87
N MET A 346 10.76 0.15 7.56
CA MET A 346 11.47 -0.66 6.56
C MET A 346 12.36 0.20 5.67
N ILE A 347 13.59 -0.30 5.47
CA ILE A 347 14.63 0.32 4.64
C ILE A 347 15.31 -0.76 3.78
N HIS A 348 16.06 -0.34 2.77
CA HIS A 348 16.89 -1.23 1.94
C HIS A 348 18.36 -1.21 2.36
N ASP A 349 18.78 -0.18 3.11
CA ASP A 349 20.15 0.07 3.58
C ASP A 349 21.23 -0.13 2.52
N THR A 350 20.99 0.44 1.33
CA THR A 350 21.91 0.45 0.21
C THR A 350 21.78 1.76 -0.56
N PHE A 351 22.91 2.35 -0.95
CA PHE A 351 22.96 3.43 -1.92
C PHE A 351 24.36 3.54 -2.51
N ASP A 352 24.44 3.71 -3.82
CA ASP A 352 25.66 3.90 -4.60
C ASP A 352 25.76 5.38 -5.00
N PHE A 353 26.61 6.11 -4.27
CA PHE A 353 26.82 7.55 -4.48
C PHE A 353 27.64 7.86 -5.75
N GLU A 354 28.24 6.85 -6.40
CA GLU A 354 28.95 7.06 -7.68
C GLU A 354 27.97 7.13 -8.86
N LYS A 355 26.75 6.58 -8.72
CA LYS A 355 25.69 6.64 -9.73
C LYS A 355 24.91 7.96 -9.68
N LYS A 356 25.61 9.06 -9.95
CA LYS A 356 25.08 10.45 -9.89
C LYS A 356 23.84 10.73 -10.74
N ASN A 357 23.54 9.89 -11.73
CA ASN A 357 22.43 10.08 -12.67
C ASN A 357 21.10 9.42 -12.25
N THR A 358 21.04 8.71 -11.10
CA THR A 358 19.78 8.11 -10.65
C THR A 358 19.75 7.74 -9.16
N ALA A 359 18.65 8.09 -8.50
CA ALA A 359 18.29 7.56 -7.18
C ALA A 359 17.50 6.23 -7.25
N TYR A 360 17.07 5.82 -8.44
CA TYR A 360 16.41 4.52 -8.65
C TYR A 360 17.47 3.42 -8.74
N GLN A 361 17.85 2.91 -7.58
CA GLN A 361 18.85 1.86 -7.44
C GLN A 361 18.22 0.56 -6.92
N ASN A 362 19.05 -0.46 -6.71
CA ASN A 362 18.59 -1.78 -6.28
C ASN A 362 17.82 -1.70 -4.95
N ARG A 363 16.62 -2.28 -4.91
CA ARG A 363 15.70 -2.25 -3.75
C ARG A 363 15.61 -3.62 -3.05
N GLY A 364 16.73 -4.32 -2.92
CA GLY A 364 16.77 -5.61 -2.21
C GLY A 364 18.16 -5.93 -1.69
N PRO A 365 18.32 -6.51 -0.49
CA PRO A 365 17.28 -6.99 0.43
C PRO A 365 16.53 -5.87 1.18
N VAL A 366 15.50 -6.23 1.94
CA VAL A 366 14.73 -5.33 2.80
C VAL A 366 15.03 -5.62 4.26
N TYR A 367 15.25 -4.56 5.03
CA TYR A 367 15.51 -4.59 6.46
C TYR A 367 14.39 -3.91 7.25
N ILE A 368 14.21 -4.36 8.49
CA ILE A 368 13.38 -3.72 9.51
C ILE A 368 14.30 -3.01 10.52
N ILE A 369 13.93 -1.79 10.91
CA ILE A 369 14.56 -1.03 12.00
C ILE A 369 13.51 -0.79 13.08
N TRP A 370 13.87 -1.04 14.35
CA TRP A 370 13.00 -0.83 15.50
C TRP A 370 13.28 0.52 16.12
N GLY A 371 12.26 1.19 16.64
CA GLY A 371 12.41 2.50 17.26
C GLY A 371 11.57 2.65 18.52
N GLU A 372 12.10 3.35 19.50
CA GLU A 372 11.37 3.79 20.69
C GLU A 372 11.24 5.31 20.69
N TYR A 373 10.12 5.80 21.19
CA TYR A 373 9.90 7.23 21.37
C TYR A 373 10.93 7.82 22.35
N ASP A 374 11.59 8.88 21.90
CA ASP A 374 12.52 9.67 22.69
C ASP A 374 11.99 11.12 22.78
N PRO A 375 11.37 11.53 23.90
CA PRO A 375 10.79 12.87 24.04
C PRO A 375 11.85 13.98 23.98
N ASN A 376 13.10 13.67 24.34
CA ASN A 376 14.19 14.64 24.44
C ASN A 376 15.12 14.59 23.21
N GLY A 377 14.99 13.56 22.38
CA GLY A 377 15.75 13.39 21.16
C GLY A 377 15.33 14.41 20.09
N GLU A 378 16.31 14.95 19.38
CA GLU A 378 16.05 15.75 18.17
C GLU A 378 15.23 14.93 17.16
N GLN A 379 15.67 13.70 16.88
CA GLN A 379 14.87 12.68 16.21
C GLN A 379 14.03 11.98 17.29
N PRO A 380 12.70 12.19 17.34
CA PRO A 380 11.87 11.75 18.46
C PRO A 380 11.57 10.25 18.47
N ILE A 381 12.18 9.49 17.55
CA ILE A 381 12.18 8.04 17.54
C ILE A 381 13.62 7.59 17.44
N LYS A 382 14.12 6.92 18.48
CA LYS A 382 15.48 6.39 18.53
C LYS A 382 15.51 5.01 17.90
N PHE A 383 15.97 4.94 16.65
CA PHE A 383 16.03 3.67 15.90
C PHE A 383 17.27 2.84 16.21
N THR A 384 17.14 1.52 16.19
CA THR A 384 18.20 0.54 16.43
C THR A 384 18.89 0.11 15.13
N GLU A 385 19.94 -0.70 15.24
CA GLU A 385 20.49 -1.39 14.07
C GLU A 385 19.42 -2.19 13.31
N LYS A 386 19.63 -2.27 11.99
CA LYS A 386 18.76 -2.95 11.04
C LYS A 386 18.82 -4.47 11.20
N ARG A 387 17.70 -5.14 10.97
CA ARG A 387 17.62 -6.61 10.88
C ARG A 387 17.01 -7.02 9.55
N MET A 388 17.49 -8.11 8.97
CA MET A 388 16.98 -8.56 7.67
C MET A 388 15.53 -9.02 7.80
N LEU A 389 14.64 -8.45 6.99
CA LEU A 389 13.21 -8.79 6.95
C LEU A 389 12.89 -9.71 5.77
N ASN A 390 13.46 -9.41 4.60
CA ASN A 390 13.31 -10.19 3.38
C ASN A 390 14.63 -10.20 2.59
N PRO A 391 15.21 -11.38 2.33
CA PRO A 391 16.50 -11.53 1.65
C PRO A 391 16.45 -11.31 0.13
N ARG A 392 15.27 -11.10 -0.47
CA ARG A 392 15.11 -10.97 -1.92
C ARG A 392 15.87 -9.77 -2.48
N THR A 393 16.73 -10.02 -3.47
CA THR A 393 17.68 -9.05 -4.05
C THR A 393 17.23 -8.41 -5.37
N ILE A 394 15.94 -8.47 -5.71
CA ILE A 394 15.45 -7.92 -6.98
C ILE A 394 15.35 -6.39 -6.94
N SER A 395 15.65 -5.73 -8.06
CA SER A 395 15.75 -4.28 -8.15
C SER A 395 14.45 -3.51 -7.95
N TRP A 396 13.29 -4.15 -8.15
CA TRP A 396 11.98 -3.48 -8.10
C TRP A 396 11.18 -3.80 -6.83
N ASN A 397 11.79 -4.47 -5.83
CA ASN A 397 11.08 -4.83 -4.60
C ASN A 397 10.72 -3.56 -3.81
N SER A 398 9.43 -3.26 -3.67
CA SER A 398 9.00 -2.01 -3.01
C SER A 398 7.87 -2.33 -2.05
N TYR A 399 8.08 -1.97 -0.79
CA TYR A 399 7.23 -2.40 0.32
C TYR A 399 6.07 -1.42 0.52
N TYR A 400 5.16 -1.38 -0.46
CA TYR A 400 3.88 -0.67 -0.35
C TYR A 400 2.92 -1.46 0.53
N THR A 401 3.23 -1.44 1.82
CA THR A 401 2.67 -2.33 2.84
C THR A 401 1.44 -1.75 3.53
N SER A 402 0.83 -2.57 4.37
CA SER A 402 -0.07 -2.15 5.44
C SER A 402 0.16 -3.01 6.69
N TYR A 403 -0.36 -2.58 7.83
CA TYR A 403 -0.17 -3.25 9.10
C TYR A 403 -1.49 -3.35 9.86
N THR A 404 -1.72 -4.50 10.50
CA THR A 404 -2.90 -4.73 11.33
C THR A 404 -2.51 -5.37 12.66
N VAL A 405 -3.19 -4.96 13.72
CA VAL A 405 -3.13 -5.61 15.03
C VAL A 405 -4.52 -6.13 15.36
N VAL A 406 -4.70 -7.44 15.38
CA VAL A 406 -6.00 -8.10 15.56
C VAL A 406 -5.83 -9.27 16.51
N ASN A 407 -6.57 -9.28 17.61
CA ASN A 407 -6.51 -10.34 18.64
C ASN A 407 -5.07 -10.63 19.12
N GLY A 408 -4.24 -9.59 19.24
CA GLY A 408 -2.83 -9.70 19.64
C GLY A 408 -1.86 -10.11 18.52
N GLU A 409 -2.38 -10.55 17.37
CA GLU A 409 -1.57 -10.86 16.19
C GLU A 409 -1.23 -9.57 15.43
N ARG A 410 0.04 -9.47 15.02
CA ARG A 410 0.66 -8.26 14.47
C ARG A 410 1.18 -8.56 13.09
N ILE A 411 0.39 -8.30 12.06
CA ILE A 411 0.66 -8.76 10.70
C ILE A 411 1.04 -7.58 9.83
N LEU A 412 2.24 -7.64 9.27
CA LEU A 412 2.68 -6.81 8.16
C LEU A 412 2.23 -7.46 6.86
N TRP A 413 1.41 -6.76 6.08
CA TRP A 413 0.93 -7.16 4.77
C TRP A 413 1.77 -6.47 3.71
N TYR A 414 2.33 -7.22 2.75
CA TYR A 414 3.30 -6.67 1.81
C TYR A 414 3.23 -7.31 0.42
N PRO A 415 3.48 -6.52 -0.64
CA PRO A 415 3.73 -7.05 -1.96
C PRO A 415 5.18 -7.52 -2.06
N ASP A 416 5.41 -8.82 -2.23
CA ASP A 416 6.77 -9.36 -2.42
C ASP A 416 7.14 -9.37 -3.91
N GLY A 417 8.15 -8.58 -4.24
CA GLY A 417 8.60 -8.35 -5.61
C GLY A 417 7.54 -7.77 -6.54
N LYS A 418 6.58 -7.04 -5.96
CA LYS A 418 5.38 -6.52 -6.64
C LYS A 418 4.61 -7.59 -7.41
N HIS A 419 4.63 -8.84 -6.94
CA HIS A 419 4.01 -9.97 -7.62
C HIS A 419 3.13 -10.76 -6.65
N TYR A 420 3.69 -11.26 -5.55
CA TYR A 420 2.90 -11.97 -4.53
C TYR A 420 2.34 -10.98 -3.51
N LEU A 421 1.15 -11.28 -2.96
CA LEU A 421 0.63 -10.58 -1.78
C LEU A 421 0.69 -11.50 -0.57
N LEU A 422 1.50 -11.10 0.40
CA LEU A 422 1.89 -11.93 1.53
C LEU A 422 1.68 -11.20 2.85
N GLY A 423 1.73 -11.94 3.96
CA GLY A 423 1.75 -11.41 5.31
C GLY A 423 2.87 -12.03 6.14
N LYS A 424 3.43 -11.25 7.07
CA LYS A 424 4.47 -11.68 8.01
C LYS A 424 4.11 -11.21 9.41
N ILE A 425 4.17 -12.11 10.38
CA ILE A 425 3.96 -11.79 11.79
C ILE A 425 5.21 -11.06 12.27
N ILE A 426 5.01 -9.85 12.80
CA ILE A 426 6.08 -9.03 13.33
C ILE A 426 6.13 -9.20 14.84
N THR A 427 7.19 -9.85 15.30
CA THR A 427 7.54 -9.94 16.72
C THR A 427 8.63 -8.93 17.03
N ARG A 428 8.41 -8.15 18.08
CA ARG A 428 9.47 -7.32 18.63
C ARG A 428 10.60 -8.24 19.13
N PRO A 429 11.86 -7.95 18.79
CA PRO A 429 12.99 -8.78 19.19
C PRO A 429 13.34 -8.70 20.66
#